data_AF-A0A3M1HH89-F1
#
_entry.id   AF-A0A3M1HH89-F1
#
_cell.length_a   1.000
_cell.length_b   1.000
_cell.length_c   1.000
_cell.angle_alpha   90.00
_cell.angle_beta   90.00
_cell.angle_gamma   90.00
#
_symmetry.space_group_name_H-M   'P 1'
#
loop_
_entity.id
_entity.type
_entity.pdbx_description
1 polymer ?
#
loop_
_entity_poly.entity_id
_entity_poly.type
_entity_poly.pdbx_seq_one_letter_code
_entity_poly.pdbx_strand_id
1 'polypeptide(L)'
;MKLNQILDFKVYPKLTYTLWIFLFLLFLHLGCTSTPDPNELSQEERTRISVSYMKKGKEKFDEIMSNPNHKAEDFDKVIQLWNEGLRYLPQNTKIRKDLVILYFNLGKGYVKRKGLYQAMAAAAKEKKDMVKAQEYQKLANESEKKALQSYQQVIFHLNILLTQRKPYDPQEEMAFLNYLLVSHVYLKQYEEAIKLIDGEIQSLPDDDPRIERLMDMKETIIEALQKARQEKME
;
A
#
# COMPACT_ATOMS: atom_id res chain seq x y z
N MET A 1 -16.21 29.59 74.78
CA MET A 1 -16.74 30.47 73.71
C MET A 1 -16.38 29.82 72.37
N LYS A 2 -17.28 28.97 71.83
CA LYS A 2 -17.92 29.07 70.50
C LYS A 2 -16.99 29.39 69.31
N LEU A 3 -16.71 28.41 68.44
CA LEU A 3 -17.27 28.30 67.07
C LEU A 3 -16.83 26.97 66.42
N ASN A 4 -17.48 25.87 66.78
CA ASN A 4 -17.57 24.67 65.95
C ASN A 4 -19.03 24.55 65.56
N GLN A 5 -19.34 24.67 64.26
CA GLN A 5 -20.44 24.01 63.55
C GLN A 5 -20.69 24.75 62.23
N ILE A 6 -20.59 23.98 61.14
CA ILE A 6 -21.34 24.04 59.86
C ILE A 6 -20.37 23.74 58.72
N LEU A 7 -20.22 22.45 58.40
CA LEU A 7 -20.39 21.84 57.08
C LEU A 7 -19.81 20.43 57.09
N ASP A 8 -20.59 19.50 57.66
CA ASP A 8 -20.45 18.07 57.38
C ASP A 8 -20.83 17.83 55.91
N PHE A 9 -19.82 17.75 55.04
CA PHE A 9 -19.96 17.26 53.67
C PHE A 9 -20.15 15.74 53.69
N LYS A 10 -21.36 15.31 54.06
CA LYS A 10 -21.77 13.90 54.04
C LYS A 10 -23.08 13.71 53.28
N VAL A 11 -23.20 14.28 52.08
CA VAL A 11 -24.28 13.89 51.16
C VAL A 11 -23.82 13.94 49.69
N TYR A 12 -24.12 12.88 48.96
CA TYR A 12 -24.06 12.67 47.50
C TYR A 12 -22.76 12.19 46.81
N PRO A 13 -22.31 10.94 47.05
CA PRO A 13 -21.43 10.24 46.11
C PRO A 13 -22.14 9.78 44.82
N LYS A 14 -23.46 9.92 44.69
CA LYS A 14 -24.22 9.48 43.51
C LYS A 14 -24.41 10.56 42.43
N LEU A 15 -24.32 11.86 42.75
CA LEU A 15 -24.46 12.94 41.76
C LEU A 15 -23.18 13.17 40.95
N THR A 16 -22.01 12.85 41.49
CA THR A 16 -20.74 13.02 40.79
C THR A 16 -20.55 11.98 39.69
N TYR A 17 -20.96 10.73 39.94
CA TYR A 17 -20.87 9.65 38.94
C TYR A 17 -21.80 9.88 37.74
N THR A 18 -23.02 10.36 37.95
CA THR A 18 -23.93 10.66 36.84
C THR A 18 -23.44 11.84 36.00
N LEU A 19 -22.83 12.86 36.62
CA LEU A 19 -22.24 13.99 35.89
C LEU A 19 -21.01 13.56 35.06
N TRP A 20 -20.16 12.69 35.61
CA TRP A 20 -19.01 12.13 34.90
C TRP A 20 -19.41 11.18 33.78
N ILE A 21 -20.46 10.38 33.96
CA ILE A 21 -21.02 9.55 32.88
C ILE A 21 -21.64 10.44 31.80
N PHE A 22 -22.35 11.52 32.16
CA PHE A 22 -22.87 12.47 31.18
C PHE A 22 -21.76 13.19 30.42
N LEU A 23 -20.70 13.65 31.09
CA LEU A 23 -19.53 14.26 30.45
C LEU A 23 -18.80 13.24 29.56
N PHE A 24 -18.61 12.01 30.01
CA PHE A 24 -17.98 10.94 29.23
C PHE A 24 -18.82 10.55 28.00
N LEU A 25 -20.15 10.52 28.13
CA LEU A 25 -21.08 10.30 27.02
C LEU A 25 -21.15 11.52 26.08
N LEU A 26 -21.03 12.75 26.60
CA LEU A 26 -20.90 13.96 25.78
C LEU A 26 -19.59 13.95 25.00
N PHE A 27 -18.49 13.49 25.60
CA PHE A 27 -17.20 13.29 24.93
C PHE A 27 -17.25 12.15 23.91
N LEU A 28 -18.02 11.08 24.15
CA LEU A 28 -18.27 10.02 23.16
C LEU A 28 -19.14 10.49 21.99
N HIS A 29 -20.11 11.38 22.22
CA HIS A 29 -20.91 11.99 21.15
C HIS A 29 -20.15 13.09 20.38
N LEU A 30 -19.32 13.89 21.05
CA LEU A 30 -18.48 14.91 20.40
C LEU A 30 -17.21 14.32 19.74
N GLY A 31 -16.81 13.11 20.13
CA GLY A 31 -15.69 12.37 19.54
C GLY A 31 -16.01 11.73 18.18
N CYS A 32 -17.30 11.60 17.83
CA CYS A 32 -17.74 11.22 16.49
C CYS A 32 -17.92 12.49 15.64
N THR A 33 -16.83 13.22 15.38
CA THR A 33 -16.84 14.09 14.21
C THR A 33 -16.81 13.18 13.00
N SER A 34 -17.98 12.91 12.40
CA SER A 34 -18.06 12.25 11.11
C SER A 34 -17.14 13.03 10.16
N THR A 35 -16.20 12.34 9.54
CA THR A 35 -15.38 12.94 8.48
C THR A 35 -16.34 13.55 7.46
N PRO A 36 -16.23 14.84 7.14
CA PRO A 36 -17.20 15.51 6.27
C PRO A 36 -17.26 14.79 4.92
N ASP A 37 -18.48 14.64 4.37
CA ASP A 37 -18.69 13.99 3.09
C ASP A 37 -17.96 14.80 2.00
N PRO A 38 -17.06 14.18 1.22
CA PRO A 38 -16.38 14.85 0.11
C PRO A 38 -17.33 15.55 -0.89
N ASN A 39 -18.58 15.10 -1.02
CA ASN A 39 -19.54 15.70 -1.96
C ASN A 39 -20.11 17.05 -1.48
N GLU A 40 -20.01 17.34 -0.18
CA GLU A 40 -20.52 18.57 0.43
C GLU A 40 -19.45 19.68 0.50
N LEU A 41 -18.20 19.35 0.17
CA LEU A 41 -17.06 20.24 0.30
C LEU A 41 -16.72 20.94 -1.02
N SER A 42 -16.26 22.19 -0.90
CA SER A 42 -15.67 22.90 -2.03
C SER A 42 -14.39 22.21 -2.52
N GLN A 43 -14.02 22.47 -3.78
CA GLN A 43 -12.79 21.92 -4.35
C GLN A 43 -11.53 22.31 -3.56
N GLU A 44 -11.50 23.54 -3.03
CA GLU A 44 -10.40 24.05 -2.21
C GLU A 44 -10.29 23.29 -0.88
N GLU A 45 -11.42 23.06 -0.21
CA GLU A 45 -11.46 22.30 1.05
C GLU A 45 -11.03 20.85 0.85
N ARG A 46 -11.52 20.19 -0.20
CA ARG A 46 -11.09 18.84 -0.58
C ARG A 46 -9.59 18.76 -0.80
N THR A 47 -9.05 19.74 -1.52
CA THR A 47 -7.61 19.84 -1.79
C THR A 47 -6.82 20.00 -0.49
N ARG A 48 -7.23 20.92 0.38
CA ARG A 48 -6.61 21.16 1.69
C ARG A 48 -6.62 19.91 2.56
N ILE A 49 -7.75 19.19 2.63
CA ILE A 49 -7.87 17.96 3.41
C ILE A 49 -7.00 16.85 2.82
N SER A 50 -7.03 16.65 1.51
CA SER A 50 -6.20 15.65 0.82
C SER A 50 -4.70 15.89 1.08
N VAL A 51 -4.24 17.14 1.00
CA VAL A 51 -2.85 17.53 1.30
C VAL A 51 -2.49 17.28 2.77
N SER A 52 -3.41 17.51 3.71
CA SER A 52 -3.21 17.20 5.12
C SER A 52 -2.98 15.70 5.35
N TYR A 53 -3.80 14.85 4.72
CA TYR A 53 -3.62 13.39 4.78
C TYR A 53 -2.32 12.91 4.11
N MET A 54 -1.94 13.50 2.98
CA MET A 54 -0.66 13.24 2.33
C MET A 54 0.51 13.51 3.29
N LYS A 55 0.50 14.67 3.96
CA LYS A 55 1.55 15.04 4.92
C LYS A 55 1.60 14.08 6.11
N LYS A 56 0.46 13.76 6.72
CA LYS A 56 0.37 12.79 7.82
C LYS A 56 0.88 11.40 7.41
N GLY A 57 0.51 10.94 6.21
CA GLY A 57 0.99 9.66 5.70
C GLY A 57 2.51 9.66 5.48
N LYS A 58 3.06 10.78 4.99
CA LYS A 58 4.51 10.94 4.82
C LYS A 58 5.26 10.96 6.16
N GLU A 59 4.77 11.70 7.15
CA GLU A 59 5.31 11.71 8.51
C GLU A 59 5.33 10.28 9.09
N LYS A 60 4.22 9.54 8.95
CA LYS A 60 4.16 8.16 9.44
C LYS A 60 5.09 7.22 8.67
N PHE A 61 5.22 7.40 7.36
CA PHE A 61 6.16 6.64 6.53
C PHE A 61 7.59 6.86 7.00
N ASP A 62 8.00 8.11 7.24
CA ASP A 62 9.35 8.44 7.68
C ASP A 62 9.65 7.88 9.08
N GLU A 63 8.66 7.89 10.00
CA GLU A 63 8.74 7.22 11.30
C GLU A 63 9.03 5.72 11.13
N ILE A 64 8.28 5.01 10.28
CA ILE A 64 8.49 3.58 10.02
C ILE A 64 9.87 3.32 9.41
N MET A 65 10.26 4.13 8.44
CA MET A 65 11.55 3.98 7.74
C MET A 65 12.75 4.24 8.65
N SER A 66 12.59 5.01 9.72
CA SER A 66 13.64 5.20 10.75
C SER A 66 13.90 3.94 11.58
N ASN A 67 12.95 2.99 11.62
CA ASN A 67 13.12 1.71 12.28
C ASN A 67 13.72 0.69 11.30
N PRO A 68 14.97 0.23 11.49
CA PRO A 68 15.60 -0.75 10.59
C PRO A 68 14.92 -2.12 10.61
N ASN A 69 14.12 -2.42 11.64
CA ASN A 69 13.40 -3.68 11.82
C ASN A 69 11.91 -3.58 11.46
N HIS A 70 11.51 -2.54 10.74
CA HIS A 70 10.12 -2.41 10.29
C HIS A 70 9.69 -3.61 9.44
N LYS A 71 8.40 -3.89 9.49
CA LYS A 71 7.75 -4.95 8.73
C LYS A 71 6.79 -4.34 7.71
N ALA A 72 6.42 -5.14 6.73
CA ALA A 72 5.47 -4.74 5.69
C ALA A 72 4.13 -4.27 6.28
N GLU A 73 3.71 -4.91 7.37
CA GLU A 73 2.50 -4.63 8.13
C GLU A 73 2.50 -3.25 8.80
N ASP A 74 3.67 -2.68 9.09
CA ASP A 74 3.75 -1.36 9.73
C ASP A 74 3.24 -0.24 8.80
N PHE A 75 3.22 -0.49 7.48
CA PHE A 75 2.76 0.46 6.47
C PHE A 75 1.24 0.53 6.30
N ASP A 76 0.46 -0.33 6.95
CA ASP A 76 -1.01 -0.33 6.84
C ASP A 76 -1.60 1.05 7.20
N LYS A 77 -1.02 1.72 8.20
CA LYS A 77 -1.48 3.06 8.59
C LYS A 77 -1.14 4.14 7.55
N VAL A 78 0.01 4.02 6.88
CA VAL A 78 0.42 4.94 5.80
C VAL A 78 -0.56 4.82 4.63
N ILE A 79 -0.84 3.58 4.22
CA ILE A 79 -1.80 3.27 3.16
C ILE A 79 -3.18 3.82 3.51
N GLN A 80 -3.65 3.62 4.75
CA GLN A 80 -4.92 4.15 5.20
C GLN A 80 -4.97 5.68 5.08
N LEU A 81 -3.96 6.39 5.60
CA LEU A 81 -3.91 7.86 5.57
C LEU A 81 -3.93 8.39 4.13
N TRP A 82 -3.15 7.79 3.24
CA TRP A 82 -3.11 8.19 1.84
C TRP A 82 -4.42 7.86 1.09
N ASN A 83 -5.04 6.71 1.35
CA ASN A 83 -6.35 6.39 0.79
C ASN A 83 -7.45 7.34 1.27
N GLU A 84 -7.44 7.74 2.55
CA GLU A 84 -8.32 8.80 3.05
C GLU A 84 -8.09 10.12 2.32
N GLY A 85 -6.83 10.49 2.04
CA GLY A 85 -6.51 11.65 1.21
C GLY A 85 -7.07 11.54 -0.22
N LEU A 86 -7.08 10.34 -0.82
CA LEU A 86 -7.67 10.09 -2.13
C LEU A 86 -9.21 10.09 -2.13
N ARG A 87 -9.87 9.81 -1.00
CA ARG A 87 -11.34 9.95 -0.89
C ARG A 87 -11.78 11.39 -1.12
N TYR A 88 -11.00 12.36 -0.65
CA TYR A 88 -11.28 13.79 -0.84
C TYR A 88 -10.84 14.29 -2.22
N LEU A 89 -9.68 13.85 -2.71
CA LEU A 89 -9.17 14.24 -4.02
C LEU A 89 -8.66 13.01 -4.77
N PRO A 90 -9.53 12.29 -5.50
CA PRO A 90 -9.16 11.06 -6.21
C PRO A 90 -8.06 11.26 -7.23
N GLN A 91 -7.89 12.47 -7.75
CA GLN A 91 -6.88 12.82 -8.74
C GLN A 91 -5.56 13.33 -8.14
N ASN A 92 -5.34 13.19 -6.83
CA ASN A 92 -4.10 13.63 -6.20
C ASN A 92 -2.92 12.76 -6.68
N THR A 93 -2.22 13.25 -7.69
CA THR A 93 -1.13 12.53 -8.37
C THR A 93 0.04 12.25 -7.44
N LYS A 94 0.31 13.11 -6.46
CA LYS A 94 1.39 12.93 -5.49
C LYS A 94 1.12 11.76 -4.55
N ILE A 95 -0.10 11.68 -3.99
CA ILE A 95 -0.49 10.52 -3.18
C ILE A 95 -0.45 9.23 -4.00
N ARG A 96 -0.94 9.24 -5.25
CA ARG A 96 -0.91 8.06 -6.12
C ARG A 96 0.50 7.58 -6.41
N LYS A 97 1.42 8.50 -6.71
CA LYS A 97 2.84 8.19 -6.92
C LYS A 97 3.44 7.54 -5.68
N ASP A 98 3.19 8.11 -4.49
CA ASP A 98 3.71 7.57 -3.23
C ASP A 98 3.13 6.17 -2.93
N LEU A 99 1.84 5.94 -3.21
CA LEU A 99 1.21 4.62 -3.09
C LEU A 99 1.79 3.60 -4.08
N VAL A 100 2.02 3.98 -5.34
CA VAL A 100 2.67 3.12 -6.34
C VAL A 100 4.02 2.62 -5.84
N ILE A 101 4.87 3.55 -5.37
CA ILE A 101 6.22 3.23 -4.88
C ILE A 101 6.12 2.32 -3.65
N LEU A 102 5.22 2.63 -2.71
CA LEU A 102 5.03 1.82 -1.51
C LEU A 102 4.56 0.40 -1.85
N TYR A 103 3.49 0.25 -2.64
CA TYR A 103 2.97 -1.06 -3.02
C TYR A 103 3.97 -1.87 -3.83
N PHE A 104 4.74 -1.24 -4.71
CA PHE A 104 5.80 -1.92 -5.46
C PHE A 104 6.87 -2.51 -4.52
N ASN A 105 7.30 -1.73 -3.54
CA ASN A 105 8.28 -2.19 -2.55
C ASN A 105 7.72 -3.26 -1.62
N LEU A 106 6.45 -3.15 -1.20
CA LEU A 106 5.75 -4.19 -0.45
C LEU A 106 5.67 -5.49 -1.25
N GLY A 107 5.30 -5.42 -2.53
CA GLY A 107 5.28 -6.55 -3.45
C GLY A 107 6.62 -7.28 -3.50
N LYS A 108 7.71 -6.54 -3.71
CA LYS A 108 9.07 -7.09 -3.68
C LYS A 108 9.43 -7.71 -2.33
N GLY A 109 9.09 -7.05 -1.23
CA GLY A 109 9.33 -7.53 0.13
C GLY A 109 8.63 -8.86 0.40
N TYR A 110 7.37 -8.99 -0.02
CA TYR A 110 6.60 -10.21 0.13
C TYR A 110 7.10 -11.35 -0.77
N VAL A 111 7.58 -11.07 -1.99
CA VAL A 111 8.24 -12.07 -2.85
C VAL A 111 9.50 -12.61 -2.17
N LYS A 112 10.35 -11.74 -1.61
CA LYS A 112 11.54 -12.16 -0.86
C LYS A 112 11.15 -13.02 0.34
N ARG A 113 10.13 -12.62 1.09
CA ARG A 113 9.61 -13.35 2.25
C ARG A 113 9.08 -14.74 1.86
N LYS A 114 8.37 -14.86 0.73
CA LYS A 114 7.95 -16.15 0.15
C LYS A 114 9.15 -17.08 -0.05
N GLY A 115 10.20 -16.61 -0.71
CA GLY A 115 11.41 -17.40 -0.97
C GLY A 115 12.09 -17.89 0.32
N LEU A 116 12.16 -17.04 1.34
CA LEU A 116 12.67 -17.43 2.66
C LEU A 116 11.85 -18.57 3.27
N TYR A 117 10.52 -18.44 3.29
CA TYR A 117 9.66 -19.50 3.84
C TYR A 117 9.72 -20.79 3.03
N GLN A 118 9.89 -20.74 1.70
CA GLN A 118 10.11 -21.93 0.89
C GLN A 118 11.42 -22.65 1.26
N ALA A 119 12.50 -21.91 1.48
CA ALA A 119 13.77 -22.48 1.94
C ALA A 119 13.65 -23.09 3.33
N MET A 120 12.95 -22.42 4.27
CA MET A 120 12.68 -22.96 5.59
C MET A 120 11.81 -24.23 5.55
N ALA A 121 10.81 -24.28 4.66
CA ALA A 121 9.99 -25.45 4.44
C ALA A 121 10.82 -26.64 3.92
N ALA A 122 11.74 -26.41 2.97
CA ALA A 122 12.64 -27.43 2.46
C ALA A 122 13.58 -27.97 3.56
N ALA A 123 14.20 -27.08 4.34
CA ALA A 123 15.06 -27.48 5.45
C ALA A 123 14.32 -28.27 6.55
N ALA A 124 13.03 -27.94 6.80
CA ALA A 124 12.20 -28.71 7.72
C ALA A 124 11.89 -30.13 7.18
N LYS A 125 11.62 -30.26 5.87
CA LYS A 125 11.44 -31.57 5.21
C LYS A 125 12.68 -32.45 5.31
N GLU A 126 13.88 -31.88 5.11
CA GLU A 126 15.15 -32.60 5.27
C GLU A 126 15.33 -33.16 6.68
N LYS A 127 14.89 -32.39 7.69
CA LYS A 127 14.87 -32.80 9.10
C LYS A 127 13.70 -33.72 9.45
N LYS A 128 12.87 -34.11 8.47
CA LYS A 128 11.63 -34.89 8.64
C LYS A 128 10.60 -34.24 9.58
N ASP A 129 10.69 -32.94 9.80
CA ASP A 129 9.71 -32.15 10.56
C ASP A 129 8.60 -31.67 9.62
N MET A 130 7.66 -32.56 9.33
CA MET A 130 6.59 -32.31 8.36
C MET A 130 5.59 -31.25 8.83
N VAL A 131 5.44 -31.07 10.15
CA VAL A 131 4.55 -30.06 10.72
C VAL A 131 5.10 -28.67 10.41
N LYS A 132 6.38 -28.41 10.71
CA LYS A 132 7.00 -27.12 10.37
C LYS A 132 7.09 -26.89 8.87
N ALA A 133 7.35 -27.93 8.09
CA ALA A 133 7.36 -27.82 6.64
C ALA A 133 6.03 -27.30 6.10
N GLN A 134 4.91 -27.82 6.61
CA GLN A 134 3.56 -27.36 6.23
C GLN A 134 3.27 -25.94 6.72
N GLU A 135 3.69 -25.59 7.94
CA GLU A 135 3.54 -24.24 8.48
C GLU A 135 4.27 -23.19 7.61
N TYR A 136 5.54 -23.45 7.27
CA TYR A 136 6.30 -22.56 6.39
C TYR A 136 5.72 -22.49 4.98
N GLN A 137 5.20 -23.59 4.45
CA GLN A 137 4.52 -23.57 3.16
C GLN A 137 3.28 -22.67 3.19
N LYS A 138 2.49 -22.70 4.27
CA LYS A 138 1.33 -21.81 4.44
C LYS A 138 1.75 -20.34 4.47
N LEU A 139 2.82 -20.01 5.20
CA LEU A 139 3.36 -18.66 5.28
C LEU A 139 3.92 -18.16 3.93
N ALA A 140 4.53 -19.05 3.14
CA ALA A 140 4.96 -18.76 1.78
C ALA A 140 3.78 -18.39 0.89
N ASN A 141 2.71 -19.20 0.93
CA ASN A 141 1.50 -18.96 0.14
C ASN A 141 0.78 -17.67 0.55
N GLU A 142 0.75 -17.34 1.84
CA GLU A 142 0.21 -16.06 2.32
C GLU A 142 1.03 -14.87 1.82
N SER A 143 2.36 -14.98 1.87
CA SER A 143 3.27 -13.95 1.35
C SER A 143 3.08 -13.76 -0.15
N GLU A 144 2.90 -14.85 -0.91
CA GLU A 144 2.56 -14.77 -2.34
C GLU A 144 1.26 -14.00 -2.57
N LYS A 145 0.19 -14.32 -1.85
CA LYS A 145 -1.10 -13.61 -1.98
C LYS A 145 -0.93 -12.11 -1.73
N LYS A 146 -0.21 -11.73 -0.67
CA LYS A 146 0.06 -10.31 -0.34
C LYS A 146 0.92 -9.63 -1.41
N ALA A 147 1.89 -10.33 -1.99
CA ALA A 147 2.70 -9.81 -3.10
C ALA A 147 1.81 -9.50 -4.32
N LEU A 148 0.97 -10.46 -4.73
CA LEU A 148 0.07 -10.29 -5.88
C LEU A 148 -0.92 -9.13 -5.65
N GLN A 149 -1.50 -9.04 -4.45
CA GLN A 149 -2.37 -7.91 -4.09
C GLN A 149 -1.64 -6.57 -4.18
N SER A 150 -0.38 -6.51 -3.75
CA SER A 150 0.42 -5.28 -3.83
C SER A 150 0.67 -4.87 -5.30
N TYR A 151 1.04 -5.81 -6.16
CA TYR A 151 1.23 -5.53 -7.60
C TYR A 151 -0.07 -5.15 -8.33
N GLN A 152 -1.21 -5.70 -7.92
CA GLN A 152 -2.52 -5.23 -8.42
C GLN A 152 -2.76 -3.76 -8.06
N GLN A 153 -2.42 -3.35 -6.84
CA GLN A 153 -2.55 -1.94 -6.42
C GLN A 153 -1.59 -1.03 -7.17
N VAL A 154 -0.37 -1.49 -7.50
CA VAL A 154 0.56 -0.75 -8.38
C VAL A 154 -0.12 -0.42 -9.71
N ILE A 155 -0.63 -1.43 -10.41
CA ILE A 155 -1.29 -1.23 -11.72
C ILE A 155 -2.50 -0.30 -11.58
N PHE A 156 -3.34 -0.51 -10.56
CA PHE A 156 -4.51 0.33 -10.32
C PHE A 156 -4.15 1.81 -10.14
N HIS A 157 -3.23 2.13 -9.25
CA HIS A 157 -2.87 3.52 -8.97
C HIS A 157 -2.12 4.16 -10.14
N LEU A 158 -1.27 3.40 -10.82
CA LEU A 158 -0.47 3.91 -11.92
C LEU A 158 -1.32 4.20 -13.16
N ASN A 159 -2.29 3.34 -13.49
CA ASN A 159 -3.23 3.60 -14.60
C ASN A 159 -3.98 4.92 -14.41
N ILE A 160 -4.41 5.22 -13.17
CA ILE A 160 -5.07 6.50 -12.87
C ILE A 160 -4.06 7.66 -12.91
N LEU A 161 -2.85 7.45 -12.37
CA LEU A 161 -1.81 8.48 -12.39
C LEU A 161 -1.42 8.89 -13.81
N LEU A 162 -1.22 7.92 -14.71
CA LEU A 162 -0.80 8.14 -16.10
C LEU A 162 -1.86 8.89 -16.92
N THR A 163 -3.15 8.75 -16.60
CA THR A 163 -4.23 9.49 -17.28
C THR A 163 -4.39 10.93 -16.80
N GLN A 164 -3.87 11.26 -15.62
CA GLN A 164 -4.11 12.55 -14.96
C GLN A 164 -2.88 13.46 -14.93
N ARG A 165 -1.68 12.89 -15.09
CA ARG A 165 -0.44 13.67 -15.08
C ARG A 165 -0.09 14.18 -16.47
N LYS A 166 0.64 15.28 -16.51
CA LYS A 166 1.45 15.60 -17.69
C LYS A 166 2.71 14.73 -17.66
N PRO A 167 3.17 14.19 -18.81
CA PRO A 167 4.48 13.55 -18.89
C PRO A 167 5.52 14.51 -18.33
N TYR A 168 6.37 14.01 -17.44
CA TYR A 168 7.27 14.86 -16.67
C TYR A 168 8.70 14.75 -17.16
N ASP A 169 9.40 13.71 -16.72
CA ASP A 169 10.81 13.46 -16.98
C ASP A 169 10.98 12.02 -17.50
N PRO A 170 11.81 11.80 -18.55
CA PRO A 170 12.01 10.46 -19.12
C PRO A 170 12.45 9.38 -18.12
N GLN A 171 13.19 9.72 -17.06
CA GLN A 171 13.59 8.73 -16.05
C GLN A 171 12.40 8.29 -15.21
N GLU A 172 11.50 9.22 -14.88
CA GLU A 172 10.27 8.88 -14.17
C GLU A 172 9.32 8.04 -15.04
N GLU A 173 9.18 8.37 -16.32
CA GLU A 173 8.41 7.55 -17.28
C GLU A 173 8.95 6.11 -17.32
N MET A 174 10.28 5.96 -17.45
CA MET A 174 10.91 4.64 -17.47
C MET A 174 10.73 3.88 -16.14
N ALA A 175 10.78 4.58 -15.00
CA ALA A 175 10.51 3.97 -13.70
C ALA A 175 9.08 3.43 -13.62
N PHE A 176 8.10 4.17 -14.13
CA PHE A 176 6.70 3.76 -14.13
C PHE A 176 6.44 2.61 -15.09
N LEU A 177 7.04 2.64 -16.29
CA LEU A 177 7.01 1.50 -17.21
C LEU A 177 7.58 0.26 -16.53
N ASN A 178 8.74 0.36 -15.87
CA ASN A 178 9.33 -0.76 -15.14
C ASN A 178 8.40 -1.28 -14.03
N TYR A 179 7.73 -0.39 -13.28
CA TYR A 179 6.75 -0.80 -12.27
C TYR A 179 5.58 -1.58 -12.89
N LEU A 180 5.04 -1.16 -14.04
CA LEU A 180 4.01 -1.92 -14.74
C LEU A 180 4.50 -3.28 -15.19
N LEU A 181 5.64 -3.32 -15.88
CA LEU A 181 6.17 -4.55 -16.48
C LEU A 181 6.42 -5.61 -15.41
N VAL A 182 7.10 -5.24 -14.34
CA VAL A 182 7.34 -6.13 -13.20
C VAL A 182 6.01 -6.59 -12.59
N SER A 183 5.05 -5.69 -12.39
CA SER A 183 3.76 -6.03 -11.80
C SER A 183 2.96 -7.02 -12.66
N HIS A 184 2.88 -6.78 -13.97
CA HIS A 184 2.23 -7.68 -14.92
C HIS A 184 2.90 -9.05 -14.96
N VAL A 185 4.24 -9.11 -15.01
CA VAL A 185 5.00 -10.36 -14.97
C VAL A 185 4.70 -11.16 -13.71
N TYR A 186 4.72 -10.53 -12.53
CA TYR A 186 4.38 -11.22 -11.27
C TYR A 186 2.92 -11.71 -11.22
N LEU A 187 2.01 -11.00 -11.87
CA LEU A 187 0.61 -11.40 -12.02
C LEU A 187 0.39 -12.43 -13.13
N LYS A 188 1.45 -12.90 -13.80
CA LYS A 188 1.40 -13.81 -14.95
C LYS A 188 0.61 -13.24 -16.14
N GLN A 189 0.53 -11.92 -16.22
CA GLN A 189 -0.08 -11.13 -17.30
C GLN A 189 0.98 -10.79 -18.35
N TYR A 190 1.63 -11.82 -18.90
CA TYR A 190 2.78 -11.65 -19.78
C TYR A 190 2.41 -10.96 -21.10
N GLU A 191 1.22 -11.23 -21.61
CA GLU A 191 0.75 -10.65 -22.88
C GLU A 191 0.51 -9.14 -22.74
N GLU A 192 -0.01 -8.70 -21.60
CA GLU A 192 -0.14 -7.28 -21.26
C GLU A 192 1.23 -6.60 -21.14
N ALA A 193 2.20 -7.25 -20.50
CA ALA A 193 3.56 -6.72 -20.39
C ALA A 193 4.23 -6.56 -21.77
N ILE A 194 4.06 -7.55 -22.66
CA ILE A 194 4.58 -7.48 -24.05
C ILE A 194 3.91 -6.33 -24.82
N LYS A 195 2.58 -6.19 -24.73
CA LYS A 195 1.85 -5.08 -25.37
C LYS A 195 2.32 -3.71 -24.91
N LEU A 196 2.63 -3.56 -23.62
CA LEU A 196 3.18 -2.32 -23.08
C LEU A 196 4.55 -2.00 -23.69
N ILE A 197 5.42 -2.99 -23.81
CA ILE A 197 6.74 -2.80 -24.45
C ILE A 197 6.57 -2.43 -25.93
N ASP A 198 5.70 -3.13 -26.65
CA ASP A 198 5.47 -2.87 -28.07
C ASP A 198 4.92 -1.45 -28.31
N GLY A 199 4.00 -1.01 -27.46
CA GLY A 199 3.47 0.36 -27.49
C GLY A 199 4.55 1.41 -27.20
N GLU A 200 5.43 1.15 -26.23
CA GLU A 200 6.55 2.05 -25.93
C GLU A 200 7.51 2.13 -27.12
N ILE A 201 7.97 0.99 -27.66
CA ILE A 201 8.89 0.95 -28.81
C ILE A 201 8.30 1.71 -30.01
N GLN A 202 7.02 1.51 -30.32
CA GLN A 202 6.35 2.21 -31.44
C GLN A 202 6.28 3.73 -31.26
N SER A 203 6.39 4.23 -30.02
CA SER A 203 6.37 5.66 -29.73
C SER A 203 7.74 6.33 -29.80
N LEU A 204 8.82 5.53 -29.87
CA LEU A 204 10.20 6.03 -29.87
C LEU A 204 10.73 6.21 -31.31
N PRO A 205 11.64 7.17 -31.53
CA PRO A 205 12.44 7.22 -32.75
C PRO A 205 13.24 5.93 -32.97
N ASP A 206 13.41 5.51 -34.22
CA ASP A 206 14.10 4.24 -34.57
C ASP A 206 15.54 4.14 -34.03
N ASP A 207 16.20 5.28 -33.78
CA ASP A 207 17.57 5.37 -33.25
C ASP A 207 17.62 5.56 -31.72
N ASP A 208 16.49 5.47 -31.02
CA ASP A 208 16.46 5.65 -29.57
C ASP A 208 17.17 4.48 -28.85
N PRO A 209 18.20 4.76 -28.02
CA PRO A 209 18.99 3.73 -27.33
C PRO A 209 18.19 2.94 -26.28
N ARG A 210 16.94 3.30 -26.00
CA ARG A 210 16.04 2.52 -25.15
C ARG A 210 15.44 1.32 -25.86
N ILE A 211 15.34 1.33 -27.20
CA ILE A 211 14.71 0.25 -27.97
C ILE A 211 15.41 -1.08 -27.72
N GLU A 212 16.74 -1.12 -27.74
CA GLU A 212 17.52 -2.34 -27.47
C GLU A 212 17.17 -2.93 -26.09
N ARG A 213 17.20 -2.10 -25.05
CA ARG A 213 16.83 -2.54 -23.68
C ARG A 213 15.39 -3.03 -23.59
N LEU A 214 14.45 -2.39 -24.28
CA LEU A 214 13.05 -2.81 -24.31
C LEU A 214 12.87 -4.14 -25.04
N MET A 215 13.62 -4.37 -26.11
CA MET A 215 13.64 -5.65 -26.84
C MET A 215 14.18 -6.80 -25.97
N ASP A 216 15.29 -6.58 -25.23
CA ASP A 216 15.83 -7.57 -24.29
C ASP A 216 14.82 -7.94 -23.20
N MET A 217 14.13 -6.93 -22.64
CA MET A 217 13.07 -7.15 -21.66
C MET A 217 11.90 -7.94 -22.27
N LYS A 218 11.51 -7.63 -23.50
CA LYS A 218 10.43 -8.33 -24.21
C LYS A 218 10.80 -9.80 -24.45
N GLU A 219 12.02 -10.09 -24.89
CA GLU A 219 12.50 -11.46 -25.10
C GLU A 219 12.43 -12.27 -23.80
N THR A 220 12.94 -11.71 -22.70
CA THR A 220 12.87 -12.32 -21.36
C THR A 220 11.43 -12.67 -20.96
N ILE A 221 10.46 -11.79 -21.26
CA ILE A 221 9.04 -12.01 -20.94
C ILE A 221 8.43 -13.09 -21.86
N ILE A 222 8.81 -13.13 -23.13
CA ILE A 222 8.38 -14.16 -24.08
C ILE A 222 8.85 -15.55 -23.62
N GLU A 223 10.11 -15.68 -23.21
CA GLU A 223 10.64 -16.93 -22.66
C GLU A 223 9.84 -17.37 -21.42
N ALA A 224 9.56 -16.45 -20.50
CA ALA A 224 8.75 -16.72 -19.31
C ALA A 224 7.33 -17.19 -19.67
N LEU A 225 6.71 -16.58 -20.68
CA LEU A 225 5.40 -16.98 -21.20
C LEU A 225 5.42 -18.38 -21.81
N GLN A 226 6.44 -18.70 -22.62
CA GLN A 226 6.59 -20.01 -23.24
C GLN A 226 6.73 -21.10 -22.18
N LYS A 227 7.58 -20.87 -21.17
CA LYS A 227 7.75 -21.78 -20.04
C LYS A 227 6.43 -21.98 -19.27
N ALA A 228 5.71 -20.90 -18.97
CA ALA A 228 4.43 -20.99 -18.26
C ALA A 228 3.35 -21.72 -19.07
N ARG A 229 3.43 -21.74 -20.40
CA ARG A 229 2.54 -22.52 -21.27
C ARG A 229 2.90 -24.01 -21.27
N GLN A 230 4.19 -24.35 -21.25
CA GLN A 230 4.67 -25.73 -21.14
C GLN A 230 4.21 -26.36 -19.81
N GLU A 231 4.38 -25.66 -18.69
CA GLU A 231 3.94 -26.11 -17.36
C GLU A 231 2.43 -26.36 -17.22
N LYS A 232 1.60 -25.83 -18.15
CA LYS A 232 0.14 -26.07 -18.16
C LYS A 232 -0.27 -27.28 -18.98
N MET A 233 0.61 -27.79 -19.85
CA MET A 233 0.34 -28.95 -20.70
C MET A 233 0.77 -30.28 -20.04
N GLU A 234 1.58 -30.19 -18.98
CA GLU A 234 2.00 -31.30 -18.11
C GLU A 234 1.02 -31.49 -16.93
#